data_AF-A0A5J9VX33-F1
#
_entry.id   AF-A0A5J9VX33-F1
#
_cell.length_a   1.000
_cell.length_b   1.000
_cell.length_c   1.000
_cell.angle_alpha   90.00
_cell.angle_beta   90.00
_cell.angle_gamma   90.00
#
_symmetry.space_group_name_H-M   'P 1'
#
loop_
_entity.id
_entity.type
_entity.pdbx_description
1 polymer ?
#
loop_
_entity_poly.entity_id
_entity_poly.type
_entity_poly.pdbx_seq_one_letter_code
_entity_poly.pdbx_strand_id
1 'polypeptide(L)'
;METAGRAVTVDRLVFALNGRRYEVAAGEVDPSMPLLEFIRTRTPFKGTKLGCGEDGCGACVVLVAKYNPRKDEVTEFSASSCLTLLYSINFCSVITTEGLGNTQDGFHAVQKRMSGFHASQCGFCTPG
;
A
#
# COMPACT_ATOMS: atom_id res chain seq x y z
N MET A 1 -0.86 19.21 -38.67
CA MET A 1 -1.38 17.83 -38.62
C MET A 1 -0.88 17.23 -37.32
N GLU A 2 -1.62 17.51 -36.26
CA GLU A 2 -1.22 17.35 -34.87
C GLU A 2 -1.89 16.07 -34.35
N THR A 3 -1.12 15.02 -34.12
CA THR A 3 -1.63 13.80 -33.48
C THR A 3 -1.63 14.03 -31.97
N ALA A 4 -2.75 14.56 -31.46
CA ALA A 4 -3.02 14.59 -30.03
C ALA A 4 -3.02 13.15 -29.50
N GLY A 5 -2.04 12.84 -28.64
CA GLY A 5 -1.98 11.57 -27.93
C GLY A 5 -3.25 11.39 -27.08
N ARG A 6 -4.02 10.34 -27.36
CA ARG A 6 -5.21 9.99 -26.59
C ARG A 6 -4.78 9.69 -25.15
N ALA A 7 -5.12 10.58 -24.22
CA ALA A 7 -4.99 10.32 -22.80
C ALA A 7 -5.79 9.06 -22.47
N VAL A 8 -5.12 8.05 -21.90
CA VAL A 8 -5.81 6.88 -21.36
C VAL A 8 -6.55 7.35 -20.12
N THR A 9 -7.86 7.56 -20.23
CA THR A 9 -8.70 7.78 -19.06
C THR A 9 -8.77 6.46 -18.30
N VAL A 10 -8.23 6.44 -17.08
CA VAL A 10 -8.39 5.32 -16.18
C VAL A 10 -9.80 5.41 -15.63
N ASP A 11 -10.76 4.79 -16.30
CA ASP A 11 -12.18 4.83 -15.90
C ASP A 11 -12.40 4.15 -14.53
N ARG A 12 -11.49 3.22 -14.17
CA ARG A 12 -11.42 2.57 -12.86
C ARG A 12 -9.99 2.31 -12.43
N LEU A 13 -9.68 2.66 -11.19
CA LEU A 13 -8.47 2.23 -10.51
C LEU A 13 -8.68 0.80 -10.02
N VAL A 14 -7.76 -0.11 -10.36
CA VAL A 14 -7.80 -1.52 -9.94
C VAL A 14 -6.47 -1.90 -9.31
N PHE A 15 -6.51 -2.45 -8.10
CA PHE A 15 -5.31 -2.92 -7.40
C PHE A 15 -5.65 -4.04 -6.42
N ALA A 16 -4.63 -4.69 -5.86
CA ALA A 16 -4.80 -5.62 -4.76
C ALA A 16 -4.25 -5.04 -3.46
N LEU A 17 -4.91 -5.30 -2.33
CA LEU A 17 -4.44 -4.99 -0.99
C LEU A 17 -4.57 -6.24 -0.12
N ASN A 18 -3.45 -6.75 0.40
CA ASN A 18 -3.40 -8.00 1.17
C ASN A 18 -4.11 -9.16 0.45
N GLY A 19 -3.87 -9.30 -0.86
CA GLY A 19 -4.50 -10.32 -1.71
C GLY A 19 -5.97 -10.08 -2.07
N ARG A 20 -6.61 -9.03 -1.53
CA ARG A 20 -7.99 -8.66 -1.89
C ARG A 20 -8.01 -7.65 -3.03
N ARG A 21 -8.82 -7.89 -4.06
CA ARG A 21 -9.01 -6.96 -5.18
C ARG A 21 -9.89 -5.78 -4.76
N TYR A 22 -9.45 -4.58 -5.11
CA TYR A 22 -10.20 -3.33 -4.98
C TYR A 22 -10.37 -2.69 -6.36
N GLU A 23 -11.58 -2.18 -6.61
CA GLU A 23 -11.92 -1.40 -7.79
C GLU A 23 -12.56 -0.10 -7.31
N VAL A 24 -12.01 1.05 -7.74
CA VAL A 24 -12.50 2.38 -7.38
C VAL A 24 -12.88 3.11 -8.65
N ALA A 25 -14.12 3.57 -8.74
CA ALA A 25 -14.60 4.29 -9.91
C ALA A 25 -13.98 5.69 -9.99
N ALA A 26 -13.75 6.19 -11.21
CA ALA A 26 -13.34 7.58 -11.40
C ALA A 26 -14.34 8.54 -10.71
N GLY A 27 -13.81 9.45 -9.88
CA GLY A 27 -14.62 10.42 -9.12
C GLY A 27 -15.15 9.91 -7.77
N GLU A 28 -14.98 8.64 -7.43
CA GLU A 28 -15.36 8.10 -6.10
C GLU A 28 -14.41 8.57 -4.98
N VAL A 29 -13.16 8.85 -5.36
CA VAL A 29 -12.10 9.32 -4.46
C VAL A 29 -11.37 10.50 -5.09
N ASP A 30 -10.89 11.39 -4.22
CA ASP A 30 -10.11 12.56 -4.62
C ASP A 30 -8.81 12.12 -5.35
N PRO A 31 -8.45 12.74 -6.49
CA PRO A 31 -7.20 12.46 -7.21
C PRO A 31 -5.91 12.60 -6.38
N SER A 32 -5.94 13.46 -5.36
CA SER A 32 -4.84 13.70 -4.42
C SER A 32 -4.83 12.76 -3.22
N MET A 33 -5.80 11.84 -3.11
CA MET A 33 -5.90 10.92 -1.97
C MET A 33 -4.62 10.07 -1.83
N PRO A 34 -3.92 10.15 -0.68
CA PRO A 34 -2.81 9.27 -0.38
C PRO A 34 -3.27 7.83 -0.16
N LEU A 35 -2.42 6.86 -0.52
CA LEU A 35 -2.66 5.44 -0.29
C LEU A 35 -2.91 5.13 1.19
N LEU A 36 -2.18 5.79 2.09
CA LEU A 36 -2.37 5.66 3.53
C LEU A 36 -3.80 6.02 3.95
N GLU A 37 -4.33 7.12 3.42
CA GLU A 37 -5.68 7.57 3.72
C GLU A 37 -6.69 6.53 3.24
N PHE A 38 -6.55 6.02 2.01
CA PHE A 38 -7.42 4.97 1.50
C PHE A 38 -7.39 3.72 2.39
N ILE A 39 -6.20 3.18 2.70
CA ILE A 39 -6.04 2.00 3.56
C ILE A 39 -6.78 2.22 4.88
N ARG A 40 -6.55 3.37 5.52
CA ARG A 40 -7.07 3.64 6.87
C ARG A 40 -8.52 4.10 6.91
N THR A 41 -9.11 4.60 5.83
CA THR A 41 -10.49 5.14 5.86
C THR A 41 -11.47 4.28 5.06
N ARG A 42 -11.02 3.60 4.01
CA ARG A 42 -11.86 2.80 3.10
C ARG A 42 -11.71 1.29 3.31
N THR A 43 -10.81 0.86 4.19
CA THR A 43 -10.59 -0.57 4.49
C THR A 43 -10.55 -0.83 6.00
N PRO A 44 -10.69 -2.08 6.45
CA PRO A 44 -10.54 -2.41 7.87
C PRO A 44 -9.08 -2.43 8.35
N PHE A 45 -8.09 -2.34 7.46
CA PHE A 45 -6.67 -2.42 7.80
C PHE A 45 -6.19 -1.10 8.42
N LYS A 46 -5.69 -1.15 9.66
CA LYS A 46 -5.25 0.03 10.44
C LYS A 46 -3.81 -0.09 10.94
N GLY A 47 -3.10 -1.14 10.55
CA GLY A 47 -1.72 -1.44 10.92
C GLY A 47 -0.77 -0.37 10.43
N THR A 48 -0.86 0.02 9.16
CA THR A 48 -0.11 1.15 8.60
C THR A 48 -0.51 2.47 9.30
N LYS A 49 0.48 3.24 9.77
CA LYS A 49 0.26 4.42 10.62
C LYS A 49 0.60 5.73 9.92
N LEU A 50 -0.11 6.79 10.29
CA LEU A 50 0.28 8.16 10.00
C LEU A 50 1.14 8.67 11.17
N GLY A 51 2.44 8.86 10.92
CA GLY A 51 3.38 9.46 11.88
C GLY A 51 3.63 10.93 11.55
N CYS A 52 4.49 11.19 10.56
CA CYS A 52 4.88 12.56 10.17
C CYS A 52 4.16 13.09 8.91
N GLY A 53 3.73 12.23 7.98
CA GLY A 53 3.08 12.65 6.73
C GLY A 53 4.03 13.14 5.63
N GLU A 54 5.33 13.10 5.86
CA GLU A 54 6.38 13.65 4.98
C GLU A 54 7.53 12.68 4.73
N ASP A 55 7.29 11.37 4.88
CA ASP A 55 8.29 10.30 4.67
C ASP A 55 9.53 10.34 5.61
N GLY A 56 9.47 11.13 6.68
CA GLY A 56 10.57 11.20 7.66
C GLY A 56 10.64 10.06 8.68
N CYS A 57 9.55 9.31 8.91
CA CYS A 57 9.45 8.39 10.07
C CYS A 57 9.30 6.90 9.75
N GLY A 58 8.98 6.52 8.50
CA GLY A 58 8.78 5.12 8.10
C GLY A 58 7.52 4.41 8.64
N ALA A 59 6.75 4.99 9.57
CA ALA A 59 5.59 4.31 10.18
C ALA A 59 4.44 3.97 9.19
N CYS A 60 4.50 4.51 7.97
CA CYS A 60 3.53 4.28 6.90
C CYS A 60 4.03 3.37 5.78
N VAL A 61 5.15 2.68 5.97
CA VAL A 61 5.74 1.81 4.93
C VAL A 61 4.81 0.65 4.60
N VAL A 62 4.68 0.38 3.31
CA VAL A 62 4.00 -0.79 2.73
C VAL A 62 4.89 -1.40 1.65
N LEU A 63 4.69 -2.69 1.36
CA LEU A 63 5.35 -3.33 0.22
C LEU A 63 4.44 -3.20 -1.01
N VAL A 64 5.03 -2.80 -2.13
CA VAL A 64 4.33 -2.69 -3.42
C VAL A 64 5.00 -3.63 -4.42
N ALA A 65 4.21 -4.52 -5.00
CA ALA A 65 4.61 -5.40 -6.08
C ALA A 65 3.95 -4.96 -7.39
N LYS A 66 4.75 -4.91 -8.46
CA LYS A 66 4.29 -4.53 -9.80
C LYS A 66 4.82 -5.51 -10.84
N TYR A 67 3.92 -6.02 -11.67
CA TYR A 67 4.26 -6.88 -12.79
C TYR A 67 4.60 -6.04 -14.03
N ASN A 68 5.73 -6.34 -14.67
CA ASN A 68 6.15 -5.74 -15.93
C ASN A 68 5.93 -6.74 -17.08
N PRO A 69 4.86 -6.59 -17.89
CA PRO A 69 4.56 -7.55 -18.95
C PRO A 69 5.58 -7.56 -20.09
N ARG A 70 6.44 -6.53 -20.21
CA ARG A 70 7.50 -6.51 -21.24
C ARG A 70 8.71 -7.33 -20.85
N LYS A 71 8.94 -7.52 -19.54
CA LYS A 71 10.07 -8.27 -19.00
C LYS A 71 9.65 -9.62 -18.41
N ASP A 72 8.35 -9.88 -18.31
CA ASP A 72 7.79 -11.04 -17.61
C ASP A 72 8.34 -11.17 -16.18
N GLU A 73 8.33 -10.05 -15.45
CA GLU A 73 9.00 -9.91 -14.16
C GLU A 73 8.11 -9.18 -13.16
N VAL A 74 8.16 -9.61 -11.90
CA VAL A 74 7.58 -8.88 -10.77
C VAL A 74 8.69 -8.14 -10.03
N THR A 75 8.54 -6.82 -9.91
CA THR A 75 9.41 -6.00 -9.06
C THR A 75 8.70 -5.64 -7.77
N GLU A 76 9.41 -5.73 -6.65
CA GLU A 76 8.90 -5.38 -5.33
C GLU A 76 9.74 -4.25 -4.73
N PHE A 77 9.09 -3.30 -4.07
CA PHE A 77 9.76 -2.20 -3.38
C PHE A 77 8.91 -1.70 -2.20
N SER A 78 9.58 -1.20 -1.17
CA SER A 78 8.93 -0.49 -0.08
C SER A 78 8.54 0.93 -0.52
N ALA A 79 7.36 1.38 -0.12
CA ALA A 79 6.90 2.73 -0.39
C ALA A 79 6.25 3.35 0.86
N SER A 80 6.47 4.64 1.05
CA SER A 80 5.76 5.42 2.05
C SER A 80 4.37 5.77 1.57
N SER A 81 3.37 5.11 2.14
CA SER A 81 1.97 5.23 1.71
C SER A 81 1.39 6.62 1.98
N CYS A 82 1.99 7.44 2.86
CA CYS A 82 1.54 8.81 3.10
C CYS A 82 1.84 9.77 1.94
N LEU A 83 2.83 9.47 1.10
CA LEU A 83 3.18 10.26 -0.08
C LEU A 83 2.81 9.56 -1.41
N THR A 84 2.51 8.26 -1.35
CA THR A 84 2.09 7.50 -2.54
C THR A 84 0.64 7.86 -2.87
N LEU A 85 0.40 8.48 -4.03
CA LEU A 85 -0.96 8.74 -4.51
C LEU A 85 -1.67 7.42 -4.82
N LEU A 86 -2.93 7.30 -4.40
CA LEU A 86 -3.74 6.10 -4.62
C LEU A 86 -3.84 5.74 -6.11
N TYR A 87 -4.00 6.71 -7.00
CA TYR A 87 -4.07 6.46 -8.45
C TYR A 87 -2.75 5.94 -9.05
N SER A 88 -1.62 6.11 -8.38
CA SER A 88 -0.31 5.66 -8.88
C SER A 88 -0.10 4.14 -8.75
N ILE A 89 -0.91 3.45 -7.93
CA ILE A 89 -0.79 2.00 -7.69
C ILE A 89 -1.74 1.18 -8.58
N ASN A 90 -2.23 1.75 -9.67
CA ASN A 90 -3.05 1.00 -10.62
C ASN A 90 -2.30 -0.23 -11.16
N PHE A 91 -2.96 -1.39 -11.12
CA PHE A 91 -2.40 -2.71 -11.44
C PHE A 91 -1.22 -3.15 -10.57
N CYS A 92 -1.10 -2.62 -9.35
CA CYS A 92 -0.14 -3.08 -8.35
C CYS A 92 -0.82 -3.98 -7.29
N SER A 93 0.00 -4.73 -6.57
CA SER A 93 -0.37 -5.38 -5.31
C SER A 93 0.30 -4.67 -4.15
N VAL A 94 -0.45 -4.35 -3.11
CA VAL A 94 0.02 -3.70 -1.89
C VAL A 94 -0.12 -4.68 -0.72
N ILE A 95 0.92 -4.78 0.10
CA ILE A 95 0.93 -5.62 1.30
C ILE A 95 1.23 -4.72 2.51
N THR A 96 0.32 -4.72 3.48
CA THR A 96 0.48 -4.06 4.78
C THR A 96 0.93 -5.08 5.83
N THR A 97 1.20 -4.63 7.06
CA THR A 97 1.59 -5.54 8.16
C THR A 97 0.55 -6.66 8.39
N GLU A 98 -0.75 -6.37 8.23
CA GLU A 98 -1.81 -7.38 8.37
C GLU A 98 -1.79 -8.44 7.26
N GLY A 99 -1.29 -8.09 6.08
CA GLY A 99 -1.11 -9.01 4.96
C GLY A 99 0.09 -9.94 5.12
N LEU A 100 1.09 -9.57 5.94
CA LEU A 100 2.20 -10.47 6.27
C LEU A 100 1.78 -11.58 7.24
N GLY A 101 0.92 -11.24 8.18
CA GLY A 101 0.44 -12.16 9.22
C GLY A 101 -0.36 -11.41 10.28
N ASN A 102 -1.22 -12.15 10.97
CA ASN A 102 -2.14 -11.59 11.95
C ASN A 102 -2.53 -12.65 13.00
N THR A 103 -3.39 -12.27 13.95
CA THR A 103 -3.81 -13.17 15.05
C THR A 103 -4.71 -14.33 14.61
N GLN A 104 -5.35 -14.24 13.43
CA GLN A 104 -6.23 -15.28 12.90
C GLN A 104 -5.45 -16.29 12.05
N ASP A 105 -4.60 -15.80 11.14
CA ASP A 105 -3.86 -16.64 10.19
C ASP A 105 -2.47 -17.06 10.69
N GLY A 106 -2.03 -16.46 11.79
CA GLY A 106 -0.70 -16.63 12.36
C GLY A 106 0.28 -15.52 11.95
N PHE A 107 1.25 -15.25 12.84
CA PHE A 107 2.25 -14.21 12.61
C PHE A 107 3.41 -14.68 11.74
N HIS A 108 3.86 -13.78 10.85
CA HIS A 108 5.06 -13.95 10.03
C HIS A 108 6.32 -14.05 10.92
N ALA A 109 7.38 -14.69 10.41
CA ALA A 109 8.64 -14.83 11.14
C ALA A 109 9.24 -13.47 11.56
N VAL A 110 9.08 -12.42 10.75
CA VAL A 110 9.51 -11.06 11.08
C VAL A 110 8.75 -10.52 12.29
N GLN A 111 7.41 -10.64 12.30
CA GLN A 111 6.58 -10.18 13.42
C GLN A 111 6.91 -10.94 14.72
N LYS A 112 7.09 -12.27 14.63
CA LYS A 112 7.48 -13.11 15.78
C LYS A 112 8.85 -12.73 16.35
N ARG A 113 9.82 -12.38 15.51
CA ARG A 113 11.14 -11.93 15.96
C ARG A 113 11.07 -10.54 16.60
N MET A 114 10.35 -9.60 15.99
CA MET A 114 10.18 -8.26 16.56
C MET A 114 9.61 -8.30 17.99
N SER A 115 8.57 -9.13 18.22
CA SER A 115 8.02 -9.30 19.56
C SER A 115 8.93 -10.14 20.48
N GLY A 116 9.51 -11.23 19.96
CA GLY A 116 10.35 -12.15 20.72
C GLY A 116 11.67 -11.55 21.23
N PHE A 117 12.18 -10.52 20.55
CA PHE A 117 13.38 -9.78 20.98
C PHE A 117 13.05 -8.47 21.72
N HIS A 118 11.79 -8.27 22.15
CA HIS A 118 11.35 -7.06 22.85
C HIS A 118 11.66 -5.76 22.07
N ALA A 119 11.66 -5.83 20.74
CA ALA A 119 11.99 -4.71 19.85
C ALA A 119 10.80 -3.75 19.63
N SER A 120 9.74 -3.89 20.44
CA SER A 120 8.54 -3.06 20.39
C SER A 120 8.11 -2.68 21.80
N GLN A 121 7.94 -1.39 22.05
CA GLN A 121 7.46 -0.85 23.33
C GLN A 121 6.03 -0.31 23.16
N CYS A 122 5.88 0.92 22.67
CA CYS A 122 4.56 1.51 22.41
C CYS A 122 3.84 0.88 21.21
N GLY A 123 4.58 0.17 20.34
CA GLY A 123 4.04 -0.54 19.17
C GLY A 123 3.70 0.33 17.97
N PHE A 124 3.79 1.66 18.05
CA PHE A 124 3.32 2.54 16.99
C PHE A 124 4.15 2.43 15.70
N CYS A 125 5.47 2.39 15.81
CA CYS A 125 6.37 2.31 14.66
C CYS A 125 6.55 0.89 14.11
N THR A 126 6.19 -0.14 14.89
CA THR A 126 6.47 -1.56 14.56
C THR A 126 5.84 -2.07 13.26
N PRO A 127 4.67 -1.57 12.80
CA PRO A 127 4.12 -1.96 11.51
C PRO A 127 4.90 -1.55 10.26
N GLY A 128 5.67 -0.46 10.34
CA GLY A 128 6.50 0.05 9.24
C GLY A 128 7.89 -0.58 9.27
#